data_AF-A0A257JSC8-F1
#
_entry.id   AF-A0A257JSC8-F1
#
_cell.length_a   1.000
_cell.length_b   1.000
_cell.length_c   1.000
_cell.angle_alpha   90.00
_cell.angle_beta   90.00
_cell.angle_gamma   90.00
#
_symmetry.space_group_name_H-M   'P 1'
#
loop_
_entity.id
_entity.type
_entity.pdbx_description
1 polymer ?
#
loop_
_entity_poly.entity_id
_entity_poly.type
_entity_poly.pdbx_seq_one_letter_code
_entity_poly.pdbx_strand_id
1 'polypeptide(L)'
;SAMSKDASSMIGRIFLAQRTVEGVFTFKTVGADLKLWTGRDLRDHDVASLFHGSDRNLIRALLESAITGPGPALARAAAFGAGYGQRTEVEWVFLPLTDKSGADRVLGLFQPINLTNSISKPVLRFSLTALLPPTPEMPVRQGLRLVVSRD
;
A
#
# COMPACT_ATOMS: atom_id res chain seq x y z
N SER A 1 5.36 -20.19 16.60
CA SER A 1 3.89 -20.26 16.49
C SER A 1 3.46 -19.86 15.09
N ALA A 2 2.24 -20.20 14.65
CA ALA A 2 1.70 -19.77 13.35
C ALA A 2 1.75 -18.23 13.18
N MET A 3 1.44 -17.48 14.25
CA MET A 3 1.58 -16.00 14.30
C MET A 3 2.97 -15.48 13.91
N SER A 4 4.05 -16.18 14.25
CA SER A 4 5.42 -15.76 13.91
C SER A 4 5.72 -15.95 12.42
N LYS A 5 5.14 -16.97 11.77
CA LYS A 5 5.25 -17.16 10.32
C LYS A 5 4.44 -16.12 9.56
N ASP A 6 3.24 -15.79 10.03
CA ASP A 6 2.39 -14.77 9.41
C ASP A 6 3.02 -13.37 9.50
N ALA A 7 3.53 -12.99 10.68
CA ALA A 7 4.23 -11.72 10.86
C ALA A 7 5.47 -11.61 9.96
N SER A 8 6.23 -12.70 9.82
CA SER A 8 7.41 -12.74 8.93
C SER A 8 7.02 -12.59 7.46
N SER A 9 5.91 -13.20 7.04
CA SER A 9 5.40 -13.08 5.66
C SER A 9 4.91 -11.66 5.33
N MET A 10 4.39 -10.94 6.33
CA MET A 10 3.94 -9.55 6.17
C MET A 10 5.12 -8.60 5.89
N ILE A 11 6.30 -8.84 6.46
CA ILE A 11 7.49 -8.00 6.20
C ILE A 11 7.85 -8.01 4.70
N GLY A 12 7.68 -9.15 4.02
CA GLY A 12 7.90 -9.27 2.58
C GLY A 12 6.98 -8.37 1.74
N ARG A 13 5.88 -7.91 2.32
CA ARG A 13 4.83 -7.12 1.67
C ARG A 13 4.86 -5.63 2.02
N ILE A 14 5.71 -5.25 2.97
CA ILE A 14 5.87 -3.87 3.39
C ILE A 14 6.86 -3.15 2.49
N PHE A 15 6.64 -1.87 2.24
CA PHE A 15 7.58 -0.98 1.59
C PHE A 15 7.60 0.39 2.28
N LEU A 16 8.66 1.15 2.03
CA LEU A 16 8.75 2.56 2.39
C LEU A 16 8.83 3.36 1.11
N ALA A 17 8.01 4.39 0.96
CA ALA A 17 8.13 5.33 -0.13
C ALA A 17 8.26 6.76 0.41
N GLN A 18 9.01 7.59 -0.32
CA GLN A 18 9.27 8.97 0.03
C GLN A 18 8.88 9.87 -1.13
N ARG A 19 8.16 10.94 -0.83
CA ARG A 19 7.87 12.01 -1.78
C ARG A 19 9.18 12.69 -2.19
N THR A 20 9.38 12.78 -3.49
CA THR A 20 10.57 13.43 -4.09
C THR A 20 10.21 14.79 -4.64
N VAL A 21 9.07 14.86 -5.30
CA VAL A 21 8.36 16.07 -5.71
C VAL A 21 6.86 15.79 -5.59
N GLU A 22 6.03 16.81 -5.76
CA GLU A 22 4.58 16.67 -5.72
C GLU A 22 4.06 15.56 -6.65
N GLY A 23 3.26 14.66 -6.07
CA GLY A 23 2.69 13.49 -6.69
C GLY A 23 3.66 12.33 -6.90
N VAL A 24 4.97 12.51 -6.70
CA VAL A 24 5.99 11.50 -7.03
C VAL A 24 6.61 10.90 -5.79
N PHE A 25 6.21 9.67 -5.49
CA PHE A 25 6.72 8.87 -4.38
C PHE A 25 7.63 7.78 -4.90
N THR A 26 8.90 7.80 -4.49
CA THR A 26 9.86 6.77 -4.88
C THR A 26 10.02 5.75 -3.77
N PHE A 27 10.09 4.47 -4.13
CA PHE A 27 10.38 3.43 -3.16
C PHE A 27 11.79 3.60 -2.59
N LYS A 28 11.93 3.53 -1.27
CA LYS A 28 13.23 3.52 -0.57
C LYS A 28 13.59 2.12 -0.10
N THR A 29 12.59 1.39 0.39
CA THR A 29 12.72 -0.01 0.78
C THR A 29 11.52 -0.77 0.23
N VAL A 30 11.73 -2.00 -0.24
CA VAL A 30 10.68 -2.85 -0.78
C VAL A 30 10.89 -4.28 -0.31
N GLY A 31 9.86 -4.85 0.31
CA GLY A 31 9.85 -6.24 0.73
C GLY A 31 9.92 -7.23 -0.44
N ALA A 32 10.41 -8.44 -0.16
CA ALA A 32 10.70 -9.44 -1.18
C ALA A 32 9.48 -9.89 -1.99
N ASP A 33 8.28 -9.94 -1.40
CA ASP A 33 7.07 -10.35 -2.10
C ASP A 33 6.76 -9.36 -3.22
N LEU A 34 6.79 -8.05 -2.96
CA LEU A 34 6.47 -7.08 -3.99
C LEU A 34 7.49 -7.12 -5.15
N LYS A 35 8.76 -7.39 -4.87
CA LYS A 35 9.78 -7.63 -5.91
C LYS A 35 9.45 -8.86 -6.74
N LEU A 36 9.06 -9.96 -6.10
CA LEU A 36 8.65 -11.20 -6.79
C LEU A 36 7.41 -10.96 -7.67
N TRP A 37 6.42 -10.22 -7.17
CA TRP A 37 5.21 -9.90 -7.91
C TRP A 37 5.48 -9.04 -9.13
N THR A 38 6.43 -8.12 -9.07
CA THR A 38 6.72 -7.20 -10.18
C THR A 38 7.88 -7.63 -11.06
N GLY A 39 8.70 -8.59 -10.61
CA GLY A 39 9.93 -9.04 -11.28
C GLY A 39 10.99 -7.94 -11.40
N ARG A 40 10.90 -6.87 -10.61
CA ARG A 40 11.76 -5.69 -10.69
C ARG A 40 12.36 -5.37 -9.34
N ASP A 41 13.57 -4.79 -9.35
CA ASP A 41 14.04 -4.04 -8.20
C ASP A 41 13.42 -2.64 -8.25
N LEU A 42 12.51 -2.37 -7.33
CA LEU A 42 11.69 -1.17 -7.35
C LEU A 42 12.35 0.01 -6.63
N ARG A 43 13.53 -0.17 -6.03
CA ARG A 43 14.22 0.92 -5.32
C ARG A 43 14.42 2.12 -6.25
N ASP A 44 14.10 3.31 -5.75
CA ASP A 44 14.14 4.60 -6.43
C ASP A 44 13.21 4.73 -7.66
N HIS A 45 12.41 3.70 -7.96
CA HIS A 45 11.31 3.83 -8.91
C HIS A 45 10.10 4.48 -8.25
N ASP A 46 9.34 5.22 -9.05
CA ASP A 46 8.06 5.81 -8.66
C ASP A 46 7.00 4.74 -8.42
N VAL A 47 6.29 4.80 -7.29
CA VAL A 47 5.19 3.89 -6.94
C VAL A 47 4.12 3.87 -8.03
N ALA A 48 3.82 5.04 -8.61
CA ALA A 48 2.79 5.16 -9.63
C ALA A 48 3.16 4.48 -10.96
N SER A 49 4.44 4.11 -11.15
CA SER A 49 4.90 3.34 -12.32
C SER A 49 4.38 1.90 -12.37
N LEU A 50 3.84 1.39 -11.27
CA LEU A 50 3.19 0.08 -11.21
C LEU A 50 1.78 0.10 -11.84
N PHE A 51 1.20 1.29 -12.03
CA PHE A 51 -0.14 1.50 -12.55
C PHE A 51 -0.07 2.12 -13.96
N HIS A 52 -1.05 1.80 -14.80
CA HIS A 52 -1.07 2.19 -16.22
C HIS A 52 -2.16 3.22 -16.52
N GLY A 53 -1.95 4.06 -17.53
CA GLY A 53 -2.95 5.02 -17.99
C GLY A 53 -3.37 6.01 -16.90
N SER A 54 -4.67 6.25 -16.79
CA SER A 54 -5.28 7.16 -15.80
C SER A 54 -5.01 6.76 -14.35
N ASP A 55 -4.82 5.45 -14.09
CA ASP A 55 -4.61 4.94 -12.73
C ASP A 55 -3.33 5.47 -12.10
N ARG A 56 -2.34 5.84 -12.94
CA ARG A 56 -1.12 6.50 -12.48
C ARG A 56 -1.45 7.82 -11.79
N ASN A 57 -2.30 8.66 -12.36
CA ASN A 57 -2.63 9.96 -11.76
C ASN A 57 -3.47 9.78 -10.48
N LEU A 58 -4.36 8.79 -10.49
CA LEU A 58 -5.20 8.48 -9.33
C LEU A 58 -4.39 7.99 -8.13
N ILE A 59 -3.41 7.11 -8.34
CA ILE A 59 -2.58 6.63 -7.23
C ILE A 59 -1.65 7.73 -6.70
N ARG A 60 -1.18 8.64 -7.56
CA ARG A 60 -0.43 9.82 -7.11
C ARG A 60 -1.29 10.69 -6.19
N ALA A 61 -2.51 11.01 -6.60
CA ALA A 61 -3.44 11.80 -5.81
C ALA A 61 -3.76 11.12 -4.47
N LEU A 62 -3.93 9.79 -4.46
CA LEU A 62 -4.13 9.04 -3.23
C LEU A 62 -2.91 9.14 -2.29
N LEU A 63 -1.70 9.02 -2.81
CA LEU A 63 -0.47 9.14 -2.01
C LEU A 63 -0.29 10.56 -1.42
N GLU A 64 -0.62 11.61 -2.18
CA GLU A 64 -0.64 12.99 -1.66
C GLU A 64 -1.70 13.16 -0.56
N SER A 65 -2.87 12.54 -0.72
CA SER A 65 -3.87 12.54 0.35
C SER A 65 -3.38 11.79 1.59
N ALA A 66 -2.65 10.68 1.40
CA ALA A 66 -2.14 9.85 2.49
C ALA A 66 -1.17 10.60 3.40
N ILE A 67 -0.29 11.44 2.85
CA ILE A 67 0.67 12.22 3.66
C ILE A 67 0.05 13.43 4.37
N THR A 68 -1.10 13.92 3.87
CA THR A 68 -1.78 15.09 4.43
C THR A 68 -2.96 14.71 5.35
N GLY A 69 -3.44 13.47 5.25
CA GLY A 69 -4.56 12.95 6.03
C GLY A 69 -4.15 12.37 7.39
N PRO A 70 -5.08 12.32 8.36
CA PRO A 70 -4.81 11.83 9.72
C PRO A 70 -4.81 10.29 9.83
N GLY A 71 -5.09 9.57 8.73
CA GLY A 71 -5.26 8.12 8.71
C GLY A 71 -4.70 7.47 7.44
N PRO A 72 -4.77 6.13 7.34
CA PRO A 72 -4.29 5.42 6.16
C PRO A 72 -5.19 5.66 4.95
N ALA A 73 -4.58 5.75 3.77
CA ALA A 73 -5.26 5.66 2.49
C ALA A 73 -5.18 4.23 1.95
N LEU A 74 -6.20 3.77 1.23
CA LEU A 74 -6.21 2.45 0.61
C LEU A 74 -6.53 2.53 -0.88
N ALA A 75 -5.87 1.68 -1.67
CA ALA A 75 -6.24 1.40 -3.05
C ALA A 75 -6.51 -0.08 -3.23
N ARG A 76 -7.63 -0.42 -3.88
CA ARG A 76 -7.85 -1.77 -4.40
C ARG A 76 -7.52 -1.79 -5.87
N ALA A 77 -6.91 -2.89 -6.31
CA ALA A 77 -6.56 -3.08 -7.70
C ALA A 77 -6.73 -4.53 -8.12
N ALA A 78 -6.97 -4.75 -9.41
CA ALA A 78 -6.77 -6.04 -10.06
C ALA A 78 -5.32 -6.15 -10.53
N ALA A 79 -4.64 -7.22 -10.15
CA ALA A 79 -3.34 -7.61 -10.68
C ALA A 79 -3.53 -8.63 -11.81
N PHE A 80 -2.87 -8.44 -12.94
CA PHE A 80 -3.01 -9.30 -14.12
C PHE A 80 -1.73 -10.11 -14.35
N GLY A 81 -1.86 -11.43 -14.40
CA GLY A 81 -0.76 -12.34 -14.78
C GLY A 81 -0.56 -12.40 -16.30
N ALA A 82 0.49 -13.10 -16.72
CA ALA A 82 0.79 -13.37 -18.13
C ALA A 82 -0.12 -14.45 -18.75
N GLY A 83 -0.69 -15.34 -17.94
CA GLY A 83 -1.63 -16.36 -18.41
C GLY A 83 -3.01 -15.78 -18.76
N TYR A 84 -3.67 -16.34 -19.78
CA TYR A 84 -5.00 -15.90 -20.21
C TYR A 84 -6.01 -15.93 -19.06
N GLY A 85 -6.70 -14.80 -18.84
CA GLY A 85 -7.71 -14.66 -17.79
C GLY A 85 -7.17 -14.64 -16.36
N GLN A 86 -5.85 -14.75 -16.14
CA GLN A 86 -5.27 -14.72 -14.80
C GLN A 86 -5.35 -13.32 -14.20
N ARG A 87 -6.18 -13.17 -13.18
CA ARG A 87 -6.26 -11.96 -12.36
C ARG A 87 -6.54 -12.31 -10.91
N THR A 88 -6.06 -11.46 -10.00
CA THR A 88 -6.44 -11.50 -8.58
C THR A 88 -6.54 -10.10 -8.02
N GLU A 89 -7.33 -9.93 -6.96
CA GLU A 89 -7.45 -8.65 -6.28
C GLU A 89 -6.32 -8.45 -5.28
N VAL A 90 -5.81 -7.23 -5.25
CA VAL A 90 -4.78 -6.79 -4.32
C VAL A 90 -5.24 -5.50 -3.65
N GLU A 91 -4.80 -5.32 -2.42
CA GLU A 91 -4.97 -4.11 -1.65
C GLU A 91 -3.62 -3.47 -1.39
N TRP A 92 -3.60 -2.14 -1.48
CA TRP A 92 -2.48 -1.30 -1.13
C TRP A 92 -2.91 -0.41 0.02
N VAL A 93 -2.13 -0.38 1.09
CA VAL A 93 -2.36 0.51 2.24
C VAL A 93 -1.20 1.48 2.32
N PHE A 94 -1.50 2.76 2.50
CA PHE A 94 -0.51 3.83 2.63
C PHE A 94 -0.75 4.56 3.94
N LEU A 95 0.17 4.41 4.89
CA LEU A 95 0.14 5.09 6.18
C LEU A 95 1.16 6.22 6.19
N PRO A 96 0.78 7.47 6.48
CA PRO A 96 1.75 8.54 6.66
C PRO A 96 2.72 8.22 7.80
N LEU A 97 4.00 8.43 7.56
CA LEU A 97 5.01 8.43 8.62
C LEU A 97 5.35 9.87 8.97
N THR A 98 4.97 10.28 10.17
CA THR A 98 5.40 11.56 10.73
C THR A 98 6.83 11.37 11.27
N ASP A 99 7.80 12.00 10.62
CA ASP A 99 9.17 12.06 11.13
C ASP A 99 9.61 13.52 11.36
N LYS A 100 10.57 13.71 12.27
CA LYS A 100 11.14 15.04 12.56
C LYS A 100 12.09 15.53 11.46
N SER A 101 12.36 14.73 10.43
CA SER A 101 13.26 15.10 9.33
C SER A 101 12.59 16.01 8.31
N GLY A 102 11.26 16.12 8.35
CA GLY A 102 10.47 16.92 7.42
C GLY A 102 10.28 16.25 6.05
N ALA A 103 10.64 14.98 5.91
CA ALA A 103 10.43 14.23 4.68
C ALA A 103 9.03 13.60 4.67
N ASP A 104 8.24 13.90 3.64
CA ASP A 104 6.94 13.27 3.45
C ASP A 104 7.13 11.80 3.04
N ARG A 105 6.80 10.88 3.95
CA ARG A 105 7.00 9.44 3.78
C ARG A 105 5.71 8.67 4.04
N VAL A 106 5.57 7.56 3.33
CA VAL A 106 4.50 6.59 3.57
C VAL A 106 5.10 5.22 3.86
N LEU A 107 4.59 4.58 4.91
CA LEU A 107 4.71 3.15 5.11
C LEU A 107 3.63 2.47 4.29
N GLY A 108 4.04 1.62 3.36
CA GLY A 108 3.17 0.92 2.46
C GLY A 108 3.03 -0.56 2.79
N LEU A 109 1.85 -1.12 2.54
CA LEU A 109 1.60 -2.56 2.55
C LEU A 109 0.97 -2.97 1.21
N PHE A 110 1.47 -4.04 0.61
CA PHE A 110 0.90 -4.69 -0.57
C PHE A 110 0.34 -6.07 -0.20
N GLN A 111 -0.96 -6.28 -0.30
CA GLN A 111 -1.62 -7.50 0.15
C GLN A 111 -2.51 -8.10 -0.94
N PRO A 112 -2.21 -9.31 -1.45
CA PRO A 112 -3.19 -10.06 -2.23
C PRO A 112 -4.40 -10.41 -1.35
N ILE A 113 -5.61 -10.06 -1.79
CA ILE A 113 -6.85 -10.27 -1.03
C ILE A 113 -7.23 -11.76 -1.04
N ASN A 114 -7.01 -12.43 -2.17
CA ASN A 114 -7.28 -13.85 -2.31
C ASN A 114 -5.98 -14.64 -2.59
N LEU A 115 -5.49 -15.33 -1.57
CA LEU A 115 -4.24 -16.12 -1.64
C LEU A 115 -4.41 -17.47 -2.35
N THR A 116 -5.65 -17.95 -2.55
CA THR A 116 -5.88 -19.24 -3.24
C THR A 116 -5.80 -19.13 -4.76
N ASN A 117 -5.98 -17.92 -5.30
CA ASN A 117 -5.83 -17.66 -6.73
C ASN A 117 -4.38 -17.31 -7.05
N SER A 118 -3.57 -18.35 -7.28
CA SER A 118 -2.21 -18.16 -7.79
C SER A 118 -2.28 -17.62 -9.22
N ILE A 119 -1.70 -16.44 -9.44
CA ILE A 119 -1.45 -15.88 -10.77
C ILE A 119 0.03 -15.99 -11.10
N SER A 120 0.36 -16.03 -12.39
CA SER A 120 1.75 -15.94 -12.84
C SER A 120 2.40 -14.63 -12.37
N LYS A 121 3.69 -14.74 -12.03
CA LYS A 121 4.56 -13.63 -11.65
C LYS A 121 5.76 -13.61 -12.61
N PRO A 122 6.24 -12.44 -13.04
CA PRO A 122 5.76 -11.12 -12.67
C PRO A 122 4.37 -10.80 -13.24
N VAL A 123 3.61 -9.96 -12.54
CA VAL A 123 2.35 -9.41 -13.05
C VAL A 123 2.64 -8.39 -14.14
N LEU A 124 1.77 -8.33 -15.14
CA LEU A 124 1.91 -7.42 -16.26
C LEU A 124 1.50 -5.99 -15.91
N ARG A 125 0.48 -5.84 -15.05
CA ARG A 125 -0.04 -4.54 -14.60
C ARG A 125 -0.92 -4.66 -13.35
N PHE A 126 -1.08 -3.53 -12.68
CA PHE A 126 -2.16 -3.29 -11.74
C PHE A 126 -3.16 -2.30 -12.35
N SER A 127 -4.45 -2.54 -12.15
CA SER A 127 -5.52 -1.62 -12.53
C SER A 127 -6.40 -1.33 -11.32
N LEU A 128 -6.62 -0.05 -11.02
CA LEU A 128 -7.39 0.36 -9.85
C LEU A 128 -8.85 -0.04 -9.98
N THR A 129 -9.43 -0.47 -8.86
CA THR A 129 -10.85 -0.84 -8.75
C THR A 129 -11.55 -0.03 -7.67
N ALA A 130 -10.82 0.46 -6.67
CA ALA A 130 -11.34 1.40 -5.67
C ALA A 130 -10.22 2.26 -5.08
N LEU A 131 -10.59 3.46 -4.62
CA LEU A 131 -9.74 4.36 -3.85
C LEU A 131 -10.51 4.76 -2.59
N LEU A 132 -9.86 4.61 -1.45
CA LEU A 132 -10.37 5.03 -0.16
C LEU A 132 -9.35 6.03 0.40
N PRO A 133 -9.56 7.35 0.21
CA PRO A 133 -8.68 8.35 0.79
C PRO A 133 -8.71 8.27 2.31
N PRO A 134 -7.73 8.86 3.02
CA PRO A 134 -7.74 8.91 4.47
C PRO A 134 -9.06 9.46 4.96
N THR A 135 -9.75 8.67 5.78
CA THR A 135 -10.93 9.17 6.46
C THR A 135 -10.47 10.29 7.40
N PRO A 136 -11.04 11.50 7.32
CA PRO A 136 -10.80 12.50 8.35
C PRO A 136 -11.16 11.86 9.69
N GLU A 137 -10.29 12.00 10.70
CA GLU A 137 -10.65 11.63 12.06
C GLU A 137 -12.02 12.22 12.35
N MET A 138 -12.99 11.38 12.73
CA MET A 138 -14.13 11.92 13.47
C MET A 138 -13.51 12.65 14.66
N PRO A 139 -13.87 13.93 14.91
CA PRO A 139 -13.28 14.68 16.01
C PRO A 139 -13.33 13.81 17.26
N VAL A 140 -12.19 13.66 17.94
CA VAL A 140 -12.08 12.96 19.21
C VAL A 140 -13.25 13.42 20.07
N ARG A 141 -14.25 12.56 20.30
CA ARG A 141 -15.30 12.88 21.26
C ARG A 141 -14.63 12.88 22.62
N GLN A 142 -14.24 14.06 23.09
CA GLN A 142 -13.78 14.26 24.46
C GLN A 142 -14.83 13.65 25.39
N GLY A 143 -14.44 12.62 26.15
CA GLY A 143 -15.34 11.92 27.09
C GLY A 143 -15.45 10.41 26.92
N LEU A 144 -14.95 9.82 25.81
CA LEU A 144 -14.87 8.36 25.69
C LEU A 144 -13.59 7.84 26.35
N ARG A 145 -13.72 7.23 27.53
CA ARG A 145 -12.64 6.52 28.23
C ARG A 145 -12.96 5.02 28.24
N LEU A 146 -12.06 4.22 27.67
CA LEU A 146 -12.07 2.77 27.86
C LEU A 146 -11.71 2.46 29.32
N VAL A 147 -12.64 1.87 30.06
CA VAL A 147 -12.40 1.35 31.40
C VAL A 147 -12.48 -0.17 31.29
N VAL A 148 -11.36 -0.85 31.60
CA VAL A 148 -11.34 -2.29 31.75
C VAL A 148 -11.74 -2.60 33.19
N SER A 149 -12.95 -3.11 33.39
CA SER A 149 -13.33 -3.73 34.66
C SER A 149 -12.76 -5.15 34.70
N ARG A 150 -12.11 -5.52 35.79
CA ARG A 150 -11.80 -6.91 36.11
C ARG A 150 -12.67 -7.26 37.30
N ASP A 151 -13.62 -8.17 37.08
CA ASP A 151 -14.26 -8.92 38.16
C ASP A 151 -13.38 -10.12 38.51
#